data_AF-A0AAV5TV51-F1
#
_entry.id   AF-A0AAV5TV51-F1
#
_cell.length_a   1.000
_cell.length_b   1.000
_cell.length_c   1.000
_cell.angle_alpha   90.00
_cell.angle_beta   90.00
_cell.angle_gamma   90.00
#
_symmetry.space_group_name_H-M   'P 1'
#
loop_
_entity.id
_entity.type
_entity.pdbx_description
1 polymer ?
#
loop_
_entity_poly.entity_id
_entity_poly.type
_entity_poly.pdbx_seq_one_letter_code
_entity_poly.pdbx_strand_id
1 'polypeptide(L)'
;SSCKLTFSLSGEMGEEMYYEGMCVRTVDGKEFVYRMCDDPNRDGIRVDMHQEELELADAQLACIHRGKAIYVKYRVYRSKPIVRQLSDDVLLLEIYFSSRPNLKAMSSSPFVYFCNSGVIDTFETDTMKFLPSIYYDDEASYHFIGVHNGVISIKASRANAHYIMKAQLPIEYYEHDPAYELRAAVKKLLKRNEEV
;
A
#
# COMPACT_ATOMS: atom_id res chain seq x y z
N SER A 1 16.32 -18.30 -22.44
CA SER A 1 14.85 -18.12 -22.51
C SER A 1 14.57 -16.65 -22.76
N SER A 2 13.75 -16.30 -23.75
CA SER A 2 13.29 -14.92 -23.95
C SER A 2 11.91 -14.76 -23.31
N CYS A 3 11.77 -13.78 -22.42
CA CYS A 3 10.47 -13.37 -21.89
C CYS A 3 9.85 -12.38 -22.89
N LYS A 4 8.65 -12.69 -23.41
CA LYS A 4 7.91 -11.79 -24.30
C LYS A 4 6.71 -11.25 -23.53
N LEU A 5 6.68 -9.93 -23.32
CA LEU A 5 5.50 -9.24 -22.78
C LEU A 5 4.50 -9.07 -23.93
N THR A 6 3.24 -9.45 -23.69
CA THR A 6 2.12 -9.24 -24.60
C THR A 6 1.09 -8.37 -23.92
N PHE A 7 0.58 -7.36 -24.62
CA PHE A 7 -0.52 -6.54 -24.14
C PHE A 7 -1.84 -7.18 -24.58
N SER A 8 -2.74 -7.39 -23.62
CA SER A 8 -4.14 -7.75 -23.87
C SER A 8 -5.02 -6.70 -23.23
N LEU A 9 -6.09 -6.29 -23.91
CA LEU A 9 -7.25 -5.74 -23.23
C LEU A 9 -7.91 -6.91 -22.49
N SER A 10 -7.49 -7.18 -21.26
CA SER A 10 -8.17 -8.13 -20.39
C SER A 10 -9.19 -7.36 -19.56
N GLY A 11 -10.45 -7.60 -19.88
CA GLY A 11 -11.59 -7.22 -19.06
C GLY A 11 -12.73 -8.14 -19.46
N GLU A 12 -13.21 -8.97 -18.55
CA GLU A 12 -14.49 -9.65 -18.72
C GLU A 12 -15.62 -8.59 -18.74
N MET A 13 -16.77 -8.96 -19.30
CA MET A 13 -17.92 -8.06 -19.36
C MET A 13 -18.34 -7.65 -17.94
N GLY A 14 -18.37 -6.35 -17.65
CA GLY A 14 -18.69 -5.82 -16.31
C GLY A 14 -17.49 -5.66 -15.39
N GLU A 15 -16.26 -5.75 -15.90
CA GLU A 15 -15.04 -5.40 -15.18
C GLU A 15 -14.61 -3.95 -15.44
N GLU A 16 -14.25 -3.25 -14.37
CA GLU A 16 -13.62 -1.93 -14.39
C GLU A 16 -12.18 -2.03 -13.86
N MET A 17 -11.23 -1.42 -14.57
CA MET A 17 -9.83 -1.39 -14.17
C MET A 17 -9.47 -0.04 -13.54
N TYR A 18 -8.81 -0.11 -12.39
CA TYR A 18 -8.31 1.02 -11.63
C TYR A 18 -6.79 1.06 -11.66
N TYR A 19 -6.23 2.10 -11.03
CA TYR A 19 -4.79 2.27 -10.91
C TYR A 19 -4.11 1.10 -10.17
N GLU A 20 -2.81 0.94 -10.39
CA GLU A 20 -1.98 -0.08 -9.73
C GLU A 20 -2.43 -1.52 -10.01
N GLY A 21 -3.20 -1.72 -11.08
CA GLY A 21 -3.69 -3.04 -11.48
C GLY A 21 -4.77 -3.58 -10.55
N MET A 22 -5.54 -2.70 -9.91
CA MET A 22 -6.76 -3.11 -9.21
C MET A 22 -7.91 -3.25 -10.20
N CYS A 23 -8.80 -4.20 -9.95
CA CYS A 23 -9.96 -4.49 -10.77
C CYS A 23 -11.20 -4.58 -9.89
N VAL A 24 -12.33 -4.15 -10.44
CA VAL A 24 -13.65 -4.25 -9.83
C VAL A 24 -14.56 -4.99 -10.80
N ARG A 25 -15.33 -5.96 -10.31
CA ARG A 25 -16.28 -6.74 -11.11
C ARG A 25 -17.62 -6.80 -10.40
N THR A 26 -18.68 -6.51 -11.13
CA THR A 26 -20.05 -6.61 -10.60
C THR A 26 -20.74 -7.86 -11.14
N VAL A 27 -21.12 -8.77 -10.24
CA VAL A 27 -21.84 -10.01 -10.57
C VAL A 27 -23.12 -10.07 -9.74
N ASP A 28 -24.28 -10.14 -10.40
CA ASP A 28 -25.59 -10.18 -9.76
C ASP A 28 -25.80 -9.05 -8.72
N GLY A 29 -25.33 -7.85 -9.03
CA GLY A 29 -25.42 -6.67 -8.16
C GLY A 29 -24.45 -6.67 -6.98
N LYS A 30 -23.51 -7.63 -6.91
CA LYS A 30 -22.45 -7.67 -5.90
C LYS A 30 -21.14 -7.23 -6.50
N GLU A 31 -20.45 -6.32 -5.81
CA GLU A 31 -19.14 -5.83 -6.20
C GLU A 31 -18.04 -6.73 -5.62
N PHE A 32 -17.06 -7.07 -6.45
CA PHE A 32 -15.86 -7.81 -6.09
C PHE A 32 -14.64 -7.03 -6.51
N VAL A 33 -13.68 -6.86 -5.59
CA VAL A 33 -12.41 -6.21 -5.87
C VAL A 33 -11.26 -7.21 -5.81
N TYR A 34 -10.35 -7.14 -6.77
CA TYR A 34 -9.23 -8.07 -6.92
C TYR A 34 -8.07 -7.39 -7.63
N ARG A 35 -6.89 -8.01 -7.62
CA ARG A 35 -5.74 -7.54 -8.41
C ARG A 35 -5.84 -8.15 -9.81
N MET A 36 -5.29 -7.49 -10.82
CA MET A 36 -5.27 -7.97 -12.21
C MET A 36 -4.64 -9.36 -12.39
N CYS A 37 -3.79 -9.78 -11.45
CA CYS A 37 -3.14 -11.09 -11.45
C CYS A 37 -3.89 -12.16 -10.62
N ASP A 38 -4.99 -11.79 -9.97
CA ASP A 38 -5.79 -12.69 -9.13
C ASP A 38 -6.87 -13.39 -9.96
N ASP A 39 -7.37 -14.53 -9.48
CA ASP A 39 -8.59 -15.15 -10.03
C ASP A 39 -9.82 -14.47 -9.40
N PRO A 40 -10.63 -13.73 -10.15
CA PRO A 40 -11.74 -12.96 -9.58
C PRO A 40 -12.84 -13.84 -8.93
N ASN A 41 -12.90 -15.14 -9.24
CA ASN A 41 -13.87 -16.06 -8.64
C ASN A 41 -13.38 -16.68 -7.33
N ARG A 42 -12.07 -16.67 -7.09
CA ARG A 42 -11.45 -17.30 -5.90
C ARG A 42 -10.88 -16.27 -4.93
N ASP A 43 -10.23 -15.25 -5.48
CA ASP A 43 -9.39 -14.32 -4.74
C ASP A 43 -10.06 -12.94 -4.58
N GLY A 44 -11.23 -12.72 -5.22
CA GLY A 44 -11.99 -11.48 -5.14
C GLY A 44 -12.58 -11.23 -3.76
N ILE A 45 -12.36 -10.01 -3.25
CA ILE A 45 -12.94 -9.53 -2.00
C ILE A 45 -14.31 -8.95 -2.31
N ARG A 46 -15.34 -9.47 -1.66
CA ARG A 46 -16.70 -8.95 -1.81
C ARG A 46 -16.84 -7.64 -1.02
N VAL A 47 -17.35 -6.62 -1.69
CA VAL A 47 -17.65 -5.31 -1.09
C VAL A 47 -19.17 -5.18 -1.02
N ASP A 48 -19.73 -5.10 0.19
CA ASP A 48 -21.19 -5.01 0.36
C ASP A 48 -21.62 -3.55 0.34
N MET A 49 -21.85 -3.06 -0.87
CA MET A 49 -22.15 -1.65 -1.12
C MET A 49 -23.33 -1.16 -0.29
N HIS A 50 -24.37 -1.95 0.01
CA HIS A 50 -25.54 -1.44 0.74
C HIS A 50 -25.23 -0.91 2.15
N GLN A 51 -24.20 -1.40 2.82
CA GLN A 51 -23.78 -0.90 4.13
C GLN A 51 -22.72 0.21 4.02
N GLU A 52 -21.97 0.22 2.92
CA GLU A 52 -20.72 0.98 2.78
C GLU A 52 -20.85 2.16 1.78
N GLU A 53 -21.96 2.25 1.03
CA GLU A 53 -22.16 3.18 -0.10
C GLU A 53 -21.95 4.64 0.28
N LEU A 54 -22.53 5.09 1.40
CA LEU A 54 -22.42 6.48 1.84
C LEU A 54 -20.99 6.84 2.26
N GLU A 55 -20.25 5.88 2.80
CA GLU A 55 -18.89 6.09 3.27
C GLU A 55 -17.88 6.03 2.12
N LEU A 56 -18.19 5.26 1.07
CA LEU A 56 -17.33 5.02 -0.09
C LEU A 56 -17.66 5.88 -1.32
N ALA A 57 -18.74 6.65 -1.32
CA ALA A 57 -19.22 7.42 -2.50
C ALA A 57 -18.14 8.32 -3.16
N ASP A 58 -17.16 8.80 -2.41
CA ASP A 58 -16.03 9.61 -2.86
C ASP A 58 -14.66 8.98 -2.53
N ALA A 59 -14.66 7.71 -2.11
CA ALA A 59 -13.44 6.95 -1.85
C ALA A 59 -12.94 6.27 -3.13
N GLN A 60 -11.63 6.03 -3.20
CA GLN A 60 -10.98 5.35 -4.32
C GLN A 60 -10.35 4.05 -3.83
N LEU A 61 -10.58 2.94 -4.53
CA LEU A 61 -9.86 1.70 -4.30
C LEU A 61 -8.36 1.94 -4.55
N ALA A 62 -7.56 1.84 -3.50
CA ALA A 62 -6.13 2.14 -3.56
C ALA A 62 -5.28 0.88 -3.71
N CYS A 63 -5.58 -0.16 -2.93
CA CYS A 63 -4.90 -1.45 -3.05
C CYS A 63 -5.69 -2.58 -2.37
N ILE A 64 -5.23 -3.81 -2.60
CA ILE A 64 -5.58 -4.96 -1.79
C ILE A 64 -4.34 -5.40 -1.00
N HIS A 65 -4.49 -5.51 0.31
CA HIS A 65 -3.39 -5.85 1.20
C HIS A 65 -3.86 -6.76 2.32
N ARG A 66 -3.17 -7.90 2.49
CA ARG A 66 -3.45 -8.90 3.53
C ARG A 66 -4.93 -9.31 3.60
N GLY A 67 -5.52 -9.56 2.44
CA GLY A 67 -6.93 -9.97 2.31
C GLY A 67 -7.94 -8.84 2.51
N LYS A 68 -7.49 -7.58 2.65
CA LYS A 68 -8.36 -6.42 2.83
C LYS A 68 -8.29 -5.49 1.63
N ALA A 69 -9.46 -5.03 1.18
CA ALA A 69 -9.60 -3.93 0.26
C ALA A 69 -9.38 -2.61 1.02
N ILE A 70 -8.45 -1.79 0.55
CA ILE A 70 -8.14 -0.51 1.16
C ILE A 70 -8.60 0.61 0.22
N TYR A 71 -9.61 1.32 0.67
CA TYR A 71 -10.12 2.53 0.03
C TYR A 71 -9.49 3.76 0.66
N VAL A 72 -9.34 4.81 -0.14
CA VAL A 72 -8.78 6.09 0.28
C VAL A 72 -9.77 7.20 -0.02
N LYS A 73 -10.08 8.01 0.99
CA LYS A 73 -10.89 9.22 0.87
C LYS A 73 -10.06 10.44 1.20
N TYR A 74 -10.06 11.41 0.30
CA TYR A 74 -9.22 12.60 0.45
C TYR A 74 -9.86 13.64 1.35
N ARG A 75 -9.05 14.16 2.27
CA ARG A 75 -9.43 15.29 3.12
C ARG A 75 -8.85 16.57 2.56
N VAL A 76 -9.66 17.63 2.55
CA VAL A 76 -9.27 18.95 2.04
C VAL A 76 -8.23 19.62 2.95
N TYR A 77 -8.33 19.39 4.27
CA TYR A 77 -7.44 20.01 5.25
C TYR A 77 -6.41 19.01 5.76
N ARG A 78 -5.18 19.50 5.94
CA ARG A 78 -4.11 18.74 6.55
C ARG A 78 -4.52 18.38 7.98
N SER A 79 -4.87 17.11 8.16
CA SER A 79 -5.30 16.54 9.42
C SER A 79 -4.59 15.20 9.62
N LYS A 80 -4.58 14.71 10.87
CA LYS A 80 -4.05 13.39 11.17
C LYS A 80 -4.80 12.35 10.32
N PRO A 81 -4.10 11.39 9.69
CA PRO A 81 -4.77 10.33 8.95
C PRO A 81 -5.68 9.52 9.88
N ILE A 82 -6.82 9.08 9.35
CA ILE A 82 -7.80 8.27 10.07
C ILE A 82 -7.99 6.98 9.30
N VAL A 83 -8.18 5.88 10.04
CA VAL A 83 -8.58 4.60 9.49
C VAL A 83 -9.93 4.23 10.09
N ARG A 84 -10.81 3.71 9.25
CA ARG A 84 -12.08 3.12 9.64
C ARG A 84 -12.17 1.72 9.05
N GLN A 85 -12.63 0.77 9.86
CA GLN A 85 -12.99 -0.55 9.40
C GLN A 85 -14.48 -0.53 9.05
N LEU A 86 -14.82 -0.72 7.78
CA LEU A 86 -16.22 -0.72 7.33
C LEU A 86 -16.82 -2.13 7.45
N SER A 87 -16.01 -3.15 7.17
CA SER A 87 -16.30 -4.57 7.37
C SER A 87 -15.02 -5.34 7.69
N ASP A 88 -15.10 -6.67 7.81
CA ASP A 88 -13.91 -7.50 8.09
C ASP A 88 -12.86 -7.38 6.99
N ASP A 89 -13.27 -7.15 5.74
CA ASP A 89 -12.38 -7.14 4.58
C ASP A 89 -12.24 -5.75 3.93
N VAL A 90 -12.92 -4.71 4.43
CA VAL A 90 -12.88 -3.36 3.85
C VAL A 90 -12.39 -2.32 4.87
N LEU A 91 -11.32 -1.63 4.50
CA LEU A 91 -10.75 -0.51 5.24
C LEU A 91 -10.89 0.79 4.45
N LEU A 92 -11.23 1.87 5.16
CA LEU A 92 -11.26 3.23 4.63
C LEU A 92 -10.18 4.07 5.31
N LEU A 93 -9.25 4.59 4.52
CA LEU A 93 -8.24 5.55 4.95
C LEU A 93 -8.68 6.96 4.56
N GLU A 94 -8.92 7.80 5.55
CA GLU A 94 -9.14 9.24 5.33
C GLU A 94 -7.82 9.99 5.53
N ILE A 95 -7.25 10.49 4.43
CA ILE A 95 -5.91 11.06 4.43
C ILE A 95 -5.90 12.40 3.69
N TYR A 96 -5.05 13.32 4.14
CA TYR A 96 -4.83 14.58 3.43
C TYR A 96 -3.93 14.31 2.22
N PHE A 97 -4.34 14.78 1.03
CA PHE A 97 -3.55 14.70 -0.19
C PHE A 97 -3.69 15.95 -1.04
N SER A 98 -2.56 16.47 -1.51
CA SER A 98 -2.53 17.59 -2.47
C SER A 98 -2.66 17.13 -3.92
N SER A 99 -2.36 15.85 -4.16
CA SER A 99 -2.38 15.17 -5.45
C SER A 99 -2.75 13.70 -5.26
N ARG A 100 -2.73 12.88 -6.31
CA ARG A 100 -3.05 11.45 -6.14
C ARG A 100 -1.98 10.75 -5.28
N PRO A 101 -2.40 9.85 -4.37
CA PRO A 101 -1.51 9.20 -3.45
C PRO A 101 -0.59 8.21 -4.15
N ASN A 102 0.70 8.34 -3.87
CA ASN A 102 1.62 7.26 -4.09
C ASN A 102 1.54 6.31 -2.89
N LEU A 103 0.59 5.38 -2.96
CA LEU A 103 0.38 4.35 -1.94
C LEU A 103 1.10 3.08 -2.37
N LYS A 104 1.86 2.49 -1.45
CA LYS A 104 2.54 1.21 -1.68
C LYS A 104 2.35 0.29 -0.50
N ALA A 105 1.84 -0.88 -0.82
CA ALA A 105 1.62 -1.98 0.09
C ALA A 105 2.43 -3.18 -0.42
N MET A 106 3.27 -3.77 0.43
CA MET A 106 4.08 -4.93 0.07
C MET A 106 3.49 -6.17 0.70
N SER A 107 3.25 -7.24 -0.06
CA SER A 107 2.61 -8.46 0.47
C SER A 107 3.34 -9.11 1.65
N SER A 108 4.65 -8.90 1.77
CA SER A 108 5.50 -9.44 2.84
C SER A 108 5.48 -8.61 4.13
N SER A 109 4.88 -7.43 4.13
CA SER A 109 4.90 -6.49 5.26
C SER A 109 3.47 -6.17 5.70
N PRO A 110 3.20 -5.86 6.97
CA PRO A 110 1.90 -5.34 7.41
C PRO A 110 1.73 -3.84 7.14
N PHE A 111 2.73 -3.20 6.53
CA PHE A 111 2.76 -1.76 6.36
C PHE A 111 2.28 -1.32 4.98
N VAL A 112 1.44 -0.29 4.99
CA VAL A 112 1.03 0.49 3.83
C VAL A 112 1.65 1.87 3.98
N TYR A 113 2.56 2.20 3.05
CA TYR A 113 3.23 3.49 3.03
C TYR A 113 2.53 4.41 2.02
N PHE A 114 2.39 5.68 2.38
CA PHE A 114 1.93 6.69 1.44
C PHE A 114 2.70 7.98 1.59
N CYS A 115 3.01 8.61 0.47
CA CYS A 115 3.90 9.76 0.39
C CYS A 115 3.14 10.98 -0.13
N ASN A 116 3.09 12.06 0.65
CA ASN A 116 2.40 13.30 0.30
C ASN A 116 3.17 14.53 0.80
N SER A 117 3.43 15.51 -0.08
CA SER A 117 3.85 16.88 0.27
C SER A 117 4.89 16.97 1.41
N GLY A 118 6.01 16.25 1.32
CA GLY A 118 7.04 16.32 2.38
C GLY A 118 6.88 15.31 3.52
N VAL A 119 5.87 14.43 3.46
CA VAL A 119 5.55 13.48 4.53
C VAL A 119 5.42 12.06 3.98
N ILE A 120 5.97 11.10 4.70
CA ILE A 120 5.62 9.68 4.60
C ILE A 120 4.83 9.31 5.84
N ASP A 121 3.59 8.93 5.61
CA ASP A 121 2.76 8.30 6.62
C ASP A 121 2.79 6.78 6.40
N THR A 122 2.70 6.03 7.50
CA THR A 122 2.73 4.57 7.47
C THR A 122 1.57 4.02 8.28
N PHE A 123 0.75 3.20 7.64
CA PHE A 123 -0.37 2.51 8.25
C PHE A 123 -0.01 1.03 8.45
N GLU A 124 -0.12 0.55 9.68
CA GLU A 124 0.05 -0.86 10.04
C GLU A 124 -1.32 -1.54 10.06
N THR A 125 -1.56 -2.44 9.11
CA THR A 125 -2.89 -3.02 8.89
C THR A 125 -3.32 -3.99 9.97
N ASP A 126 -2.37 -4.67 10.61
CA ASP A 126 -2.68 -5.70 11.61
C ASP A 126 -3.10 -5.06 12.95
N THR A 127 -2.50 -3.92 13.30
CA THR A 127 -2.81 -3.19 14.56
C THR A 127 -3.82 -2.05 14.36
N MET A 128 -4.13 -1.73 13.11
CA MET A 128 -4.99 -0.61 12.72
C MET A 128 -4.46 0.75 13.23
N LYS A 129 -3.13 0.93 13.24
CA LYS A 129 -2.49 2.15 13.74
C LYS A 129 -1.65 2.84 12.67
N PHE A 130 -1.59 4.16 12.76
CA PHE A 130 -0.57 4.94 12.05
C PHE A 130 0.67 5.06 12.92
N LEU A 131 1.82 4.74 12.33
CA LEU A 131 3.12 5.04 12.93
C LEU A 131 3.39 6.55 12.84
N PRO A 132 4.38 7.09 13.59
CA PRO A 132 4.76 8.49 13.48
C PRO A 132 5.03 8.90 12.02
N SER A 133 4.66 10.12 11.65
CA SER A 133 4.94 10.61 10.30
C SER A 133 6.44 10.89 10.13
N ILE A 134 7.01 10.51 8.99
CA ILE A 134 8.40 10.84 8.63
C ILE A 134 8.38 12.05 7.71
N TYR A 135 9.09 13.10 8.10
CA TYR A 135 9.18 14.35 7.35
C TYR A 135 10.48 14.41 6.56
N TYR A 136 10.41 14.97 5.36
CA TYR A 136 11.58 15.30 4.57
C TYR A 136 11.41 16.70 3.98
N ASP A 137 12.48 17.49 4.04
CA ASP A 137 12.55 18.79 3.38
C ASP A 137 12.80 18.55 1.90
N ASP A 138 11.80 18.76 1.04
CA ASP A 138 12.00 19.22 -0.34
C ASP A 138 10.65 19.36 -1.11
N GLU A 139 10.64 20.29 -2.07
CA GLU A 139 9.51 20.63 -2.95
C GLU A 139 9.40 19.68 -4.14
N ALA A 140 10.11 18.55 -4.10
CA ALA A 140 10.16 17.62 -5.22
C ALA A 140 8.87 16.79 -5.34
N SER A 141 8.68 16.18 -6.52
CA SER A 141 7.71 15.10 -6.68
C SER A 141 8.35 13.79 -6.25
N TYR A 142 7.66 13.04 -5.40
CA TYR A 142 8.16 11.79 -4.83
C TYR A 142 7.35 10.60 -5.29
N HIS A 143 8.04 9.51 -5.58
CA HIS A 143 7.46 8.22 -5.89
C HIS A 143 8.11 7.17 -4.99
N PHE A 144 7.32 6.55 -4.12
CA PHE A 144 7.81 5.49 -3.26
C PHE A 144 8.23 4.29 -4.11
N ILE A 145 9.41 3.73 -3.85
CA ILE A 145 9.89 2.55 -4.57
C ILE A 145 9.67 1.30 -3.72
N GLY A 146 10.11 1.32 -2.46
CA GLY A 146 10.05 0.15 -1.59
C GLY A 146 10.78 0.36 -0.26
N VAL A 147 10.57 -0.57 0.67
CA VAL A 147 11.42 -0.75 1.85
C VAL A 147 12.11 -2.10 1.73
N HIS A 148 13.42 -2.13 1.96
CA HIS A 148 14.18 -3.37 2.04
C HIS A 148 15.21 -3.26 3.16
N ASN A 149 15.20 -4.20 4.11
CA ASN A 149 16.06 -4.17 5.30
C ASN A 149 15.90 -2.89 6.13
N GLY A 150 14.66 -2.40 6.27
CA GLY A 150 14.39 -1.14 6.94
C GLY A 150 14.92 0.09 6.20
N VAL A 151 15.50 -0.04 5.00
CA VAL A 151 15.91 1.09 4.18
C VAL A 151 14.78 1.43 3.22
N ILE A 152 14.16 2.59 3.43
CA ILE A 152 13.19 3.16 2.48
C ILE A 152 13.93 3.72 1.26
N SER A 153 13.39 3.48 0.07
CA SER A 153 13.89 4.04 -1.19
C SER A 153 12.76 4.80 -1.89
N ILE A 154 13.06 6.05 -2.30
CA ILE A 154 12.10 6.97 -2.92
C ILE A 154 12.75 7.57 -4.16
N LYS A 155 12.02 7.59 -5.28
CA LYS A 155 12.41 8.36 -6.47
C LYS A 155 11.93 9.80 -6.26
N ALA A 156 12.83 10.76 -6.32
CA ALA A 156 12.52 12.19 -6.25
C ALA A 156 12.78 12.85 -7.59
N SER A 157 12.03 13.92 -7.90
CA SER A 157 12.23 14.72 -9.12
C SER A 157 12.31 16.20 -8.77
N ARG A 158 13.45 16.84 -9.04
CA ARG A 158 13.72 18.25 -8.74
C ARG A 158 14.45 18.91 -9.90
N ALA A 159 13.97 20.07 -10.35
CA ALA A 159 14.59 20.88 -11.41
C ALA A 159 14.97 20.07 -12.67
N ASN A 160 14.04 19.23 -13.15
CA ASN A 160 14.23 18.32 -14.32
C ASN A 160 15.25 17.19 -14.14
N ALA A 161 15.74 16.93 -12.93
CA ALA A 161 16.59 15.79 -12.62
C ALA A 161 15.85 14.78 -11.74
N HIS A 162 16.16 13.49 -11.93
CA HIS A 162 15.64 12.39 -11.13
C HIS A 162 16.70 11.86 -10.18
N TYR A 163 16.32 11.64 -8.93
CA TYR A 163 17.18 11.16 -7.86
C TYR A 163 16.56 9.94 -7.20
N ILE A 164 17.41 9.10 -6.58
CA ILE A 164 16.98 8.06 -5.66
C ILE A 164 17.46 8.47 -4.28
N MET A 165 16.52 8.71 -3.38
CA MET A 165 16.77 8.98 -1.98
C MET A 165 16.61 7.69 -1.18
N LYS A 166 17.47 7.51 -0.17
CA LYS A 166 17.41 6.38 0.75
C LYS A 166 17.59 6.86 2.17
N ALA A 167 16.86 6.25 3.09
CA ALA A 167 17.02 6.51 4.53
C ALA A 167 16.81 5.22 5.31
N GLN A 168 17.50 5.09 6.44
CA GLN A 168 17.22 4.04 7.41
C GLN A 168 15.96 4.43 8.18
N LEU A 169 14.94 3.57 8.16
CA LEU A 169 13.75 3.73 8.96
C LEU A 169 14.05 3.40 10.43
N PRO A 170 13.26 3.95 11.38
CA PRO A 170 13.17 3.42 12.73
C PRO A 170 12.69 1.96 12.73
N ILE A 171 13.09 1.18 13.73
CA ILE A 171 12.89 -0.28 13.76
C ILE A 171 11.41 -0.67 13.67
N GLU A 172 10.54 0.12 14.29
CA GLU A 172 9.09 -0.09 14.33
C GLU A 172 8.40 -0.06 12.96
N TYR A 173 9.07 0.43 11.90
CA TYR A 173 8.54 0.46 10.53
C TYR A 173 8.89 -0.79 9.72
N TYR A 174 9.63 -1.74 10.29
CA TYR A 174 10.03 -2.99 9.60
C TYR A 174 10.31 -4.17 10.53
N GLU A 175 10.16 -4.03 11.85
CA GLU A 175 10.38 -5.12 12.81
C GLU A 175 9.49 -6.32 12.55
N HIS A 176 8.25 -6.08 12.10
CA HIS A 176 7.26 -7.10 11.75
C HIS A 176 7.38 -7.61 10.30
N ASP A 177 8.47 -7.28 9.60
CA ASP A 177 8.79 -7.91 8.32
C ASP A 177 9.39 -9.32 8.60
N PRO A 178 8.74 -10.42 8.19
CA PRO A 178 9.27 -11.77 8.39
C PRO A 178 10.68 -11.96 7.83
N ALA A 179 11.04 -11.23 6.77
CA ALA A 179 12.38 -11.26 6.22
C ALA A 179 13.40 -10.58 7.13
N TYR A 180 13.00 -9.57 7.90
CA TYR A 180 13.84 -8.98 8.94
C TYR A 180 14.03 -9.95 10.11
N GLU A 181 12.94 -10.53 10.63
CA GLU A 181 12.99 -11.48 11.75
C GLU A 181 13.91 -12.67 11.45
N LEU A 182 13.79 -13.26 10.25
CA LEU A 182 14.64 -14.37 9.82
C LEU A 182 16.12 -13.95 9.78
N ARG A 183 16.42 -12.77 9.24
CA ARG A 183 17.79 -12.25 9.16
C ARG A 183 18.37 -11.96 10.54
N ALA A 184 17.58 -11.39 11.45
CA ALA A 184 17.97 -11.14 12.83
C ALA A 184 18.27 -12.47 13.56
N ALA A 185 17.44 -13.49 13.37
CA ALA A 185 17.65 -14.82 13.92
C ALA A 185 18.93 -15.48 13.39
N VAL A 186 19.18 -15.44 12.07
CA VAL A 186 20.40 -15.96 11.46
C VAL A 186 21.64 -15.24 12.00
N LYS A 187 21.61 -13.91 12.10
CA LYS A 187 22.73 -13.13 12.66
C LYS A 187 23.02 -13.50 14.11
N LYS A 188 21.98 -13.73 14.92
CA LYS A 188 22.12 -14.18 16.31
C LYS A 188 22.74 -15.57 16.42
N LEU A 189 22.40 -16.48 15.51
CA LEU A 189 22.98 -17.83 15.46
C LEU A 189 24.45 -17.80 15.04
N LEU A 190 24.81 -17.00 14.03
CA LEU A 190 26.20 -16.86 13.60
C LEU A 190 27.09 -16.31 14.71
N LYS A 191 26.64 -15.27 15.42
CA LYS A 191 27.40 -14.70 16.55
C LYS A 191 27.66 -15.73 17.67
N ARG A 192 26.69 -16.61 17.96
CA ARG A 192 26.86 -17.68 18.95
C ARG A 192 27.92 -18.70 18.55
N ASN A 193 28.07 -18.97 17.25
CA ASN A 193 29.07 -19.93 16.76
C ASN A 193 30.49 -19.37 16.74
N GLU A 194 30.65 -18.05 16.74
CA GLU A 194 31.97 -17.40 16.85
C GLU A 194 32.49 -17.37 18.31
N GLU A 195 31.60 -17.58 19.29
CA GLU A 195 31.90 -17.56 20.73
C GLU A 195 32.18 -18.96 21.31
N VAL A 196 32.17 -20.01 20.48
CA VAL A 196 32.43 -21.43 20.84
C VAL A 196 33.71 -21.91 20.17
#